data_AF-Q6E6D3-F1
#
_entry.id   AF-Q6E6D3-F1
#
_cell.length_a   1.000
_cell.length_b   1.000
_cell.length_c   1.000
_cell.angle_alpha   90.00
_cell.angle_beta   90.00
_cell.angle_gamma   90.00
#
_symmetry.space_group_name_H-M   'P 1'
#
loop_
_entity.id
_entity.type
_entity.pdbx_description
1 polymer ?
#
loop_
_entity_poly.entity_id
_entity_poly.type
_entity_poly.pdbx_seq_one_letter_code
_entity_poly.pdbx_strand_id
1 'polypeptide(L)'
;MFDAAYFSELLNETMLLSESLSRKHCEETAERLEANVLALSYLAESIEDAEERAETKKKLALFSTAFELQTERRREVVASETDEGREALEGDLLEHARQLRQKANELGRKLREDDQVVERVGNVFQKNVLQTRANLVNANALGDTVSVLQVFMLSFVIFLLMYIFVRFF
;
A
#
# COMPACT_ATOMS: atom_id res chain seq x y z
N MET A 1 23.48 -5.91 0.35
CA MET A 1 24.83 -5.49 -0.07
C MET A 1 24.94 -4.01 0.25
N PHE A 2 25.93 -3.62 1.04
CA PHE A 2 26.18 -2.22 1.40
C PHE A 2 26.60 -1.42 0.16
N ASP A 3 25.96 -0.28 -0.07
CA ASP A 3 26.31 0.64 -1.16
C ASP A 3 27.16 1.79 -0.61
N ALA A 4 28.48 1.65 -0.77
CA ALA A 4 29.45 2.63 -0.29
C ALA A 4 29.35 3.99 -1.01
N ALA A 5 28.92 4.00 -2.27
CA ALA A 5 28.79 5.24 -3.03
C ALA A 5 27.61 6.06 -2.52
N TYR A 6 26.46 5.40 -2.31
CA TYR A 6 25.28 6.02 -1.71
C TYR A 6 25.55 6.51 -0.28
N PHE A 7 26.24 5.71 0.54
CA PHE A 7 26.60 6.10 1.90
C PHE A 7 27.50 7.35 1.92
N SER A 8 28.51 7.42 1.04
CA SER A 8 29.39 8.58 0.95
C SER A 8 28.67 9.83 0.45
N GLU A 9 27.73 9.69 -0.48
CA GLU A 9 26.91 10.81 -0.98
C GLU A 9 26.03 11.37 0.14
N LEU A 10 25.32 10.48 0.86
CA LEU A 10 24.48 10.86 1.98
C LEU A 10 25.27 11.50 3.12
N LEU A 11 26.48 11.02 3.40
CA LEU A 11 27.38 11.61 4.40
C LEU A 11 27.80 13.03 4.01
N ASN A 12 28.16 13.25 2.74
CA ASN A 12 28.52 14.57 2.24
C ASN A 12 27.32 15.54 2.25
N GLU A 13 26.14 15.08 1.85
CA GLU A 13 24.91 15.89 1.93
C GLU A 13 24.62 16.28 3.38
N THR A 14 24.76 15.34 4.32
CA THR A 14 24.57 15.56 5.76
C THR A 14 25.58 16.60 6.30
N MET A 15 26.85 16.53 5.89
CA MET A 15 27.85 17.54 6.27
C MET A 15 27.48 18.93 5.74
N LEU A 16 27.11 19.06 4.46
CA LEU A 16 26.70 20.32 3.87
C LEU A 16 25.45 20.90 4.54
N LEU A 17 24.47 20.06 4.85
CA LEU A 17 23.27 20.45 5.59
C LEU A 17 23.63 20.97 6.99
N SER A 18 24.56 20.31 7.70
CA SER A 18 25.01 20.75 9.03
C SER A 18 25.70 22.13 9.01
N GLU A 19 26.50 22.41 7.98
CA GLU A 19 27.13 23.71 7.79
C GLU A 19 26.11 24.79 7.42
N SER A 20 25.11 24.44 6.61
CA SER A 20 24.04 25.36 6.21
C SER A 20 23.14 25.73 7.39
N LEU A 21 22.81 24.77 8.26
CA LEU A 21 22.03 24.97 9.47
C LEU A 21 22.77 25.85 10.50
N SER A 22 24.10 25.71 10.57
CA SER A 22 24.94 26.58 11.40
C SER A 22 24.86 28.06 10.98
N ARG A 23 24.68 28.32 9.68
CA ARG A 23 24.67 29.67 9.07
C ARG A 23 23.28 30.30 8.98
N LYS A 24 22.22 29.52 8.75
CA LYS A 24 20.85 30.01 8.61
C LYS A 24 19.86 29.02 9.20
N HIS A 25 19.04 29.47 10.16
CA HIS A 25 18.04 28.62 10.80
C HIS A 25 16.91 28.35 9.81
N CYS A 26 16.75 27.09 9.41
CA CYS A 26 15.63 26.63 8.60
C CYS A 26 15.19 25.29 9.18
N GLU A 27 13.96 25.24 9.68
CA GLU A 27 13.39 24.08 10.38
C GLU A 27 13.38 22.84 9.47
N GLU A 28 13.04 23.02 8.20
CA GLU A 28 13.12 21.98 7.16
C GLU A 28 14.54 21.39 7.01
N THR A 29 15.58 22.22 7.24
CA THR A 29 16.98 21.77 7.13
C THR A 29 17.41 20.97 8.36
N ALA A 30 16.81 21.22 9.52
CA ALA A 30 17.04 20.46 10.74
C ALA A 30 16.38 19.06 10.66
N GLU A 31 15.13 19.00 10.19
CA GLU A 31 14.41 17.73 10.01
C GLU A 31 15.09 16.83 8.97
N ARG A 32 15.54 17.39 7.85
CA ARG A 32 16.29 16.64 6.83
C ARG A 32 17.61 16.12 7.37
N LEU A 33 18.29 16.90 8.20
CA LEU A 33 19.55 16.49 8.81
C LEU A 33 19.35 15.33 9.80
N GLU A 34 18.31 15.40 10.64
CA GLU A 34 17.94 14.32 11.57
C GLU A 34 17.59 13.03 10.82
N ALA A 35 16.79 13.13 9.75
CA ALA A 35 16.45 12.00 8.89
C ALA A 35 17.70 11.38 8.25
N ASN A 36 18.64 12.20 7.78
CA ASN A 36 19.88 11.70 7.16
C ASN A 36 20.81 11.01 8.18
N VAL A 37 20.92 11.53 9.40
CA VAL A 37 21.69 10.90 10.48
C VAL A 37 21.10 9.52 10.83
N LEU A 38 19.77 9.42 10.91
CA LEU A 38 19.09 8.14 11.12
C LEU A 38 19.36 7.17 9.96
N ALA A 39 19.21 7.63 8.71
CA ALA A 39 19.49 6.80 7.54
C ALA A 39 20.95 6.31 7.50
N LEU A 40 21.92 7.16 7.80
CA LEU A 40 23.33 6.78 7.89
C LEU A 40 23.57 5.74 8.99
N SER A 41 22.88 5.86 10.14
CA SER A 41 23.01 4.86 11.22
C SER A 41 22.47 3.48 10.80
N TYR A 42 21.34 3.44 10.08
CA TYR A 42 20.79 2.20 9.51
C TYR A 42 21.70 1.60 8.43
N LEU A 43 22.23 2.43 7.53
CA LEU A 43 23.15 1.96 6.49
C LEU A 43 24.44 1.42 7.09
N ALA A 44 24.96 2.03 8.15
CA ALA A 44 26.13 1.55 8.86
C ALA A 44 25.90 0.15 9.47
N GLU A 45 24.67 -0.23 9.84
CA GLU A 45 24.38 -1.60 10.33
C GLU A 45 24.57 -2.68 9.26
N SER A 46 24.45 -2.30 7.98
CA SER A 46 24.57 -3.21 6.85
C SER A 46 26.00 -3.45 6.37
N ILE A 47 27.00 -2.78 6.97
CA ILE A 47 28.43 -3.01 6.70
C ILE A 47 28.80 -4.40 7.20
N GLU A 48 29.30 -5.30 6.35
CA GLU A 48 29.58 -6.69 6.73
C GLU A 48 30.78 -6.81 7.68
N ASP A 49 31.81 -5.98 7.50
CA ASP A 49 33.00 -5.91 8.35
C ASP A 49 32.65 -5.31 9.72
N ALA A 50 32.89 -6.09 10.79
CA ALA A 50 32.54 -5.70 12.15
C ALA A 50 33.42 -4.57 12.70
N GLU A 51 34.67 -4.47 12.26
CA GLU A 51 35.64 -3.45 12.70
C GLU A 51 35.32 -2.12 12.00
N GLU A 52 35.09 -2.15 10.69
CA GLU A 52 34.67 -0.98 9.91
C GLU A 52 33.29 -0.47 10.34
N ARG A 53 32.36 -1.38 10.66
CA ARG A 53 31.04 -1.04 11.23
C ARG A 53 31.19 -0.33 12.58
N ALA A 54 32.05 -0.83 13.47
CA ALA A 54 32.25 -0.24 14.78
C ALA A 54 32.90 1.15 14.68
N GLU A 55 33.88 1.32 13.80
CA GLU A 55 34.51 2.62 13.54
C GLU A 55 33.51 3.62 12.95
N THR A 56 32.69 3.19 11.99
CA THR A 56 31.68 4.01 11.33
C THR A 56 30.58 4.43 12.30
N LYS A 57 30.08 3.51 13.13
CA LYS A 57 29.13 3.83 14.20
C LYS A 57 29.72 4.81 15.22
N LYS A 58 31.01 4.69 15.56
CA LYS A 58 31.67 5.63 16.47
C LYS A 58 31.78 7.03 15.88
N LYS A 59 32.12 7.15 14.59
CA LYS A 59 32.16 8.43 13.88
C LYS A 59 30.77 9.08 13.81
N LEU A 60 29.73 8.29 13.50
CA LEU A 60 28.34 8.75 13.49
C LEU A 60 27.87 9.20 14.88
N ALA A 61 28.17 8.44 15.93
CA ALA A 61 27.80 8.80 17.30
C ALA A 61 28.42 10.14 17.74
N LEU A 62 29.71 10.35 17.45
CA LEU A 62 30.38 11.63 17.73
C LEU A 62 29.71 12.80 16.99
N PHE A 63 29.33 12.57 15.73
CA PHE A 63 28.62 13.55 14.90
C PHE A 63 27.24 13.90 15.47
N SER A 64 26.46 12.89 15.87
CA SER A 64 25.14 13.07 16.51
C SER A 64 25.25 13.87 17.82
N THR A 65 26.20 13.55 18.70
CA THR A 65 26.39 14.31 19.94
C THR A 65 26.82 15.76 19.73
N ALA A 66 27.66 16.02 18.71
CA ALA A 66 28.06 17.38 18.37
C ALA A 66 26.88 18.21 17.84
N PHE A 67 25.95 17.55 17.15
CA PHE A 67 24.71 18.16 16.66
C PHE A 67 23.72 18.45 17.79
N GLU A 68 23.43 17.47 18.65
CA GLU A 68 22.50 17.61 19.78
C GLU A 68 22.87 18.81 20.67
N LEU A 69 24.16 18.95 21.02
CA LEU A 69 24.69 20.06 21.81
C LEU A 69 24.52 21.44 21.13
N GLN A 70 24.54 21.50 19.80
CA GLN A 70 24.32 22.75 19.05
C GLN A 70 22.83 23.11 18.97
N THR A 71 21.95 22.10 18.84
CA THR A 71 20.49 22.30 18.86
C THR A 71 19.97 22.67 20.24
N GLU A 72 20.49 22.07 21.32
CA GLU A 72 20.07 22.37 22.70
C GLU A 72 20.45 23.79 23.11
N ARG A 73 21.70 24.21 22.87
CA ARG A 73 22.15 25.60 23.16
C ARG A 73 21.37 26.66 22.39
N ARG A 74 20.78 26.34 21.24
CA ARG A 74 19.99 27.31 20.44
C ARG A 74 18.49 27.25 20.75
N ARG A 75 17.94 26.12 21.19
CA ARG A 75 16.56 26.04 21.71
C ARG A 75 16.36 26.93 22.94
N GLU A 76 17.36 27.04 23.81
CA GLU A 76 17.32 27.98 24.94
C GLU A 76 17.28 29.46 24.52
N VAL A 77 17.90 29.81 23.38
CA VAL A 77 17.89 31.18 22.85
C VAL A 77 16.56 31.52 22.16
N VAL A 78 15.98 30.57 21.41
CA VAL A 78 14.69 30.76 20.73
C VAL A 78 13.50 30.77 21.72
N ALA A 79 13.59 29.99 22.81
CA ALA A 79 12.58 29.98 23.87
C ALA A 79 12.45 31.32 24.61
N SER A 80 13.43 32.22 24.49
CA SER A 80 13.39 33.55 25.08
C SER A 80 12.68 34.61 24.23
N GLU A 81 12.38 34.36 22.94
CA GLU A 81 11.95 35.42 22.02
C GLU A 81 10.55 35.29 21.40
N THR A 82 9.76 34.22 21.57
CA THR A 82 8.41 34.16 20.95
C THR A 82 7.37 33.37 21.74
N ASP A 83 6.69 34.05 22.68
CA ASP A 83 5.46 33.53 23.29
C ASP A 83 4.28 33.62 22.29
N GLU A 84 4.26 34.63 21.42
CA GLU A 84 3.22 34.83 20.39
C GLU A 84 3.28 33.80 19.24
N GLY A 85 4.49 33.35 18.87
CA GLY A 85 4.68 32.33 17.83
C GLY A 85 4.20 30.94 18.24
N ARG A 86 4.23 30.67 19.55
CA ARG A 86 3.82 29.38 20.13
C ARG A 86 2.30 29.20 20.13
N GLU A 87 1.53 30.25 20.43
CA GLU A 87 0.06 30.21 20.34
C GLU A 87 -0.43 30.00 18.90
N ALA A 88 0.21 30.65 17.92
CA ALA A 88 -0.13 30.45 16.50
C ALA A 88 0.19 29.02 16.03
N LEU A 89 1.34 28.48 16.42
CA LEU A 89 1.75 27.11 16.09
C LEU A 89 0.83 26.08 16.76
N GLU A 90 0.45 26.27 18.02
CA GLU A 90 -0.51 25.40 18.71
C GLU A 90 -1.88 25.41 18.02
N GLY A 91 -2.31 26.57 17.51
CA GLY A 91 -3.54 26.71 16.71
C GLY A 91 -3.51 25.87 15.43
N ASP A 92 -2.45 26.01 14.63
CA ASP A 92 -2.27 25.27 13.38
C ASP A 92 -2.16 23.75 13.63
N LEU A 93 -1.46 23.36 14.69
CA LEU A 93 -1.30 21.95 15.07
C LEU A 93 -2.63 21.33 15.50
N LEU A 94 -3.47 22.08 16.21
CA LEU A 94 -4.84 21.69 16.57
C LEU A 94 -5.74 21.57 15.34
N GLU A 95 -5.60 22.49 14.38
CA GLU A 95 -6.35 22.44 13.13
C GLU A 95 -5.96 21.21 12.29
N HIS A 96 -4.67 20.96 12.10
CA HIS A 96 -4.19 19.79 11.38
C HIS A 96 -4.56 18.48 12.08
N ALA A 97 -4.51 18.43 13.41
CA ALA A 97 -4.98 17.27 14.17
C ALA A 97 -6.48 17.01 13.97
N ARG A 98 -7.31 18.07 13.89
CA ARG A 98 -8.74 17.95 13.58
C ARG A 98 -8.96 17.45 12.16
N GLN A 99 -8.26 18.00 11.17
CA GLN A 99 -8.35 17.56 9.78
C GLN A 99 -7.93 16.10 9.63
N LEU A 100 -6.86 15.67 10.30
CA LEU A 100 -6.39 14.29 10.30
C LEU A 100 -7.44 13.35 10.91
N ARG A 101 -8.05 13.73 12.04
CA ARG A 101 -9.13 12.97 12.67
C ARG A 101 -10.36 12.84 11.77
N GLN A 102 -10.73 13.91 11.06
CA GLN A 102 -11.82 13.87 10.08
C GLN A 102 -11.50 12.92 8.93
N LYS A 103 -10.30 12.99 8.34
CA LYS A 103 -9.87 12.09 7.28
C LYS A 103 -9.83 10.63 7.73
N ALA A 104 -9.35 10.36 8.94
CA ALA A 104 -9.34 9.01 9.52
C ALA A 104 -10.77 8.45 9.70
N ASN A 105 -11.71 9.27 10.15
CA ASN A 105 -13.11 8.88 10.25
C ASN A 105 -13.74 8.63 8.88
N GLU A 106 -13.44 9.46 7.88
CA GLU A 106 -13.94 9.28 6.52
C GLU A 106 -13.39 8.00 5.88
N LEU A 107 -12.11 7.72 6.08
CA LEU A 107 -11.47 6.47 5.64
C LEU A 107 -12.15 5.26 6.29
N GLY A 108 -12.37 5.30 7.61
CA GLY A 108 -13.07 4.24 8.33
C GLY A 108 -14.50 4.03 7.85
N ARG A 109 -15.19 5.10 7.41
CA ARG A 109 -16.52 4.99 6.80
C ARG A 109 -16.45 4.32 5.43
N LYS A 110 -15.55 4.75 4.55
CA LYS A 110 -15.37 4.17 3.21
C LYS A 110 -14.99 2.69 3.26
N LEU A 111 -14.11 2.31 4.19
CA LEU A 111 -13.75 0.90 4.39
C LEU A 111 -14.96 0.03 4.77
N ARG A 112 -15.86 0.52 5.63
CA ARG A 112 -17.11 -0.21 5.94
C ARG A 112 -18.05 -0.30 4.75
N GLU A 113 -18.12 0.75 3.93
CA GLU A 113 -18.90 0.72 2.69
C GLU A 113 -18.33 -0.32 1.72
N ASP A 114 -17.00 -0.37 1.58
CA ASP A 114 -16.31 -1.38 0.76
C ASP A 114 -16.51 -2.80 1.27
N ASP A 115 -16.43 -3.04 2.59
CA ASP A 115 -16.73 -4.35 3.20
C ASP A 115 -18.15 -4.82 2.84
N GLN A 116 -19.15 -3.93 2.91
CA GLN A 116 -20.53 -4.25 2.51
C GLN A 116 -20.65 -4.56 1.02
N VAL A 117 -19.89 -3.87 0.16
CA VAL A 117 -19.87 -4.15 -1.28
C VAL A 117 -19.24 -5.52 -1.54
N VAL A 118 -18.13 -5.85 -0.89
CA VAL A 118 -17.47 -7.15 -1.00
C VAL A 118 -18.42 -8.26 -0.54
N GLU A 119 -19.14 -8.07 0.57
CA GLU A 119 -20.13 -9.05 1.04
C GLU A 119 -21.27 -9.24 0.03
N ARG A 120 -21.80 -8.16 -0.56
CA ARG A 120 -22.81 -8.26 -1.62
C ARG A 120 -22.29 -8.98 -2.86
N VAL A 121 -21.08 -8.66 -3.31
CA VAL A 121 -20.45 -9.32 -4.46
C VAL A 121 -20.24 -10.80 -4.17
N GLY A 122 -19.78 -11.15 -2.96
CA GLY A 122 -19.64 -12.53 -2.50
C GLY A 122 -20.97 -13.29 -2.53
N ASN A 123 -22.04 -12.68 -2.01
CA ASN A 123 -23.39 -13.26 -2.03
C ASN A 123 -23.94 -13.45 -3.45
N VAL A 124 -23.74 -12.47 -4.34
CA VAL A 124 -24.14 -12.57 -5.76
C VAL A 124 -23.34 -13.67 -6.45
N PHE A 125 -22.03 -13.75 -6.21
CA PHE A 125 -21.17 -14.76 -6.79
C PHE A 125 -21.56 -16.16 -6.33
N GLN A 126 -21.80 -16.36 -5.02
CA GLN A 126 -22.24 -17.63 -4.47
C GLN A 126 -23.59 -18.05 -5.06
N LYS A 127 -24.54 -17.12 -5.18
CA LYS A 127 -25.84 -17.37 -5.81
C LYS A 127 -25.68 -17.78 -7.28
N ASN A 128 -24.82 -17.09 -8.03
CA ASN A 128 -24.54 -17.41 -9.43
C ASN A 128 -23.87 -18.77 -9.56
N VAL A 129 -22.88 -19.11 -8.73
CA VAL A 129 -22.24 -20.44 -8.73
C VAL A 129 -23.26 -21.55 -8.44
N LEU A 130 -24.14 -21.36 -7.46
CA LEU A 130 -25.19 -22.33 -7.14
C LEU A 130 -26.20 -22.47 -8.30
N GLN A 131 -26.61 -21.36 -8.91
CA GLN A 131 -27.50 -21.38 -10.08
C GLN A 131 -26.85 -22.04 -11.29
N THR A 132 -25.58 -21.75 -11.59
CA THR A 132 -24.83 -22.40 -12.67
C THR A 132 -24.71 -23.90 -12.42
N ARG A 133 -24.43 -24.32 -11.18
CA ARG A 133 -24.38 -25.74 -10.82
C ARG A 133 -25.74 -26.42 -11.00
N ALA A 134 -26.82 -25.78 -10.56
CA ALA A 134 -28.18 -26.29 -10.76
C ALA A 134 -28.54 -26.40 -12.24
N ASN A 135 -28.18 -25.38 -13.04
CA ASN A 135 -28.40 -25.37 -14.48
C ASN A 135 -27.59 -26.47 -15.19
N LEU A 136 -26.34 -26.73 -14.78
CA LEU A 136 -25.52 -27.83 -15.30
C LEU A 136 -26.12 -29.20 -14.97
N VAL A 137 -26.62 -29.40 -13.75
CA VAL A 137 -27.31 -30.64 -13.35
C VAL A 137 -28.58 -30.83 -14.17
N ASN A 138 -29.39 -29.79 -14.34
CA ASN A 138 -30.61 -29.85 -15.16
C ASN A 138 -30.30 -30.06 -16.65
N ALA A 139 -29.24 -29.45 -17.18
CA ALA A 139 -28.80 -29.66 -18.55
C ALA A 139 -28.32 -31.09 -18.80
N ASN A 140 -27.60 -31.69 -17.84
CA ASN A 140 -27.22 -33.11 -17.91
C ASN A 140 -28.43 -34.04 -17.83
N ALA A 141 -29.41 -33.73 -16.97
CA ALA A 141 -30.65 -34.50 -16.89
C ALA A 141 -31.48 -34.42 -18.19
N LEU A 142 -31.51 -33.25 -18.85
CA LEU A 142 -32.15 -33.07 -20.15
C LEU A 142 -31.39 -33.80 -21.28
N GLY A 143 -30.05 -33.82 -21.22
CA GLY A 143 -29.19 -34.56 -22.17
C GLY A 143 -29.44 -36.07 -22.17
N ASP A 144 -29.85 -36.65 -21.03
CA ASP A 144 -30.18 -38.08 -20.92
C ASP A 144 -31.63 -38.42 -21.36
N THR A 145 -32.52 -37.43 -21.50
CA THR A 145 -33.94 -37.69 -21.81
C THR A 145 -34.25 -37.91 -23.29
N VAL A 146 -33.43 -37.38 -24.21
CA VAL A 146 -33.62 -37.59 -25.65
C VAL A 146 -32.56 -38.54 -26.17
N SER A 147 -32.88 -39.83 -26.18
CA SER A 147 -32.00 -40.83 -26.76
C SER A 147 -31.85 -40.58 -28.27
N VAL A 148 -30.60 -40.51 -28.75
CA VAL A 148 -30.27 -40.39 -30.18
C VAL A 148 -31.00 -41.44 -31.02
N LEU A 149 -31.24 -42.61 -30.45
CA LEU A 149 -32.01 -43.70 -31.08
C LEU A 149 -33.47 -43.29 -31.37
N GLN A 150 -34.13 -42.55 -30.48
CA GLN A 150 -35.52 -42.10 -30.68
C GLN A 150 -35.61 -41.09 -31.83
N VAL A 151 -34.66 -40.17 -31.93
CA VAL A 151 -34.59 -39.21 -33.05
C VAL A 151 -34.35 -39.94 -34.37
N PHE A 152 -33.44 -40.90 -34.39
CA PHE A 152 -33.17 -41.74 -35.56
C PHE A 152 -34.41 -42.54 -35.99
N MET A 153 -35.10 -43.18 -35.04
CA MET A 153 -36.32 -43.96 -35.33
C MET A 153 -37.45 -43.07 -35.85
N LEU A 154 -37.62 -41.87 -35.28
CA LEU A 154 -38.60 -40.90 -35.76
C LEU A 154 -38.29 -40.48 -37.20
N SER A 155 -37.04 -40.12 -37.50
CA SER A 155 -36.61 -39.78 -38.86
C SER A 155 -36.84 -40.94 -39.83
N PHE A 156 -36.53 -42.18 -39.44
CA PHE A 156 -36.76 -43.36 -40.25
C PHE A 156 -38.26 -43.58 -40.56
N VAL A 157 -39.13 -43.42 -39.56
CA VAL A 157 -40.59 -43.52 -39.75
C VAL A 157 -41.11 -42.46 -40.71
N ILE A 158 -40.64 -41.20 -40.59
CA ILE A 158 -41.01 -40.13 -41.52
C ILE A 158 -40.57 -40.48 -42.94
N PHE A 159 -39.34 -40.96 -43.12
CA PHE A 159 -38.84 -41.40 -44.43
C PHE A 159 -39.69 -42.54 -45.01
N LEU A 160 -40.09 -43.50 -44.19
CA LEU A 160 -40.88 -44.65 -44.61
C LEU A 160 -42.30 -44.23 -45.01
N LEU A 161 -42.92 -43.32 -44.26
CA LEU A 161 -44.21 -42.72 -44.62
C LEU A 161 -44.10 -41.95 -45.94
N MET A 162 -43.07 -41.12 -46.10
CA MET A 162 -42.86 -40.36 -47.32
C MET A 162 -42.64 -41.28 -48.53
N TYR A 163 -41.89 -42.37 -48.36
CA TYR A 163 -41.67 -43.38 -49.39
C TYR A 163 -42.96 -44.07 -49.82
N ILE A 164 -43.81 -44.45 -48.86
CA ILE A 164 -45.12 -45.05 -49.15
C ILE A 164 -46.00 -44.06 -49.92
N PHE A 165 -46.04 -42.80 -49.50
CA PHE A 165 -46.79 -41.75 -50.20
C PHE A 165 -46.35 -41.60 -51.65
N VAL A 166 -45.04 -41.45 -51.92
CA VAL A 166 -44.53 -41.29 -53.29
C VAL A 166 -44.77 -42.51 -54.17
N ARG A 167 -44.79 -43.72 -53.58
CA ARG A 167 -44.89 -44.96 -54.34
C ARG A 167 -46.33 -45.38 -54.64
N PHE A 168 -47.27 -45.06 -53.76
CA PHE A 168 -48.65 -45.56 -53.83
C PHE A 168 -49.70 -44.47 -54.08
N PHE A 169 -49.34 -43.19 -53.95
CA PHE A 169 -50.17 -42.03 -54.29
C PHE A 169 -49.52 -41.24 -55.43
#